data_AF-A0A7K0ERF2-F1
#
_entry.id   AF-A0A7K0ERF2-F1
#
_cell.length_a   1.000
_cell.length_b   1.000
_cell.length_c   1.000
_cell.angle_alpha   90.00
_cell.angle_beta   90.00
_cell.angle_gamma   90.00
#
_symmetry.space_group_name_H-M   'P 1'
#
loop_
_entity.id
_entity.type
_entity.pdbx_description
1 polymer ?
#
loop_
_entity_poly.entity_id
_entity_poly.type
_entity_poly.pdbx_seq_one_letter_code
_entity_poly.pdbx_strand_id
1 'polypeptide(L)'
;MSEQVKKIIGLTCDNYELAATNTVESIRCLSVAKASLHQEFVQLIARHQKLIHSLCSLYYPLPEDRKDLFQEIVLQLWKSYPAFNYQSKVTTWLYRVALNTVFARIRKEKARPKTGPLSEKTDQLPALDSERTENSATQELYRAISQLSDEDKAIILLHLDEHSNDEIAAMMNMSRTNISTRMSRIKNRLSKLFKKEML
;
A
#
# COMPACT_ATOMS: atom_id res chain seq x y z
N MET A 1 -48.20 11.60 4.82
CA MET A 1 -47.07 10.90 4.18
C MET A 1 -45.80 11.13 5.00
N SER A 2 -45.48 10.14 5.83
CA SER A 2 -44.14 9.80 6.30
C SER A 2 -43.31 10.83 7.09
N GLU A 3 -43.73 11.14 8.32
CA GLU A 3 -42.78 11.43 9.41
C GLU A 3 -41.92 10.19 9.77
N GLN A 4 -42.29 9.02 9.23
CA GLN A 4 -41.49 7.79 9.23
C GLN A 4 -40.15 7.93 8.48
N VAL A 5 -39.98 8.89 7.55
CA VAL A 5 -38.69 9.12 6.88
C VAL A 5 -37.65 9.73 7.83
N LYS A 6 -38.06 10.52 8.84
CA LYS A 6 -37.14 11.08 9.85
C LYS A 6 -36.62 10.03 10.86
N LYS A 7 -37.29 8.86 10.95
CA LYS A 7 -36.96 7.78 11.90
C LYS A 7 -35.93 6.78 11.34
N ILE A 8 -35.68 6.78 10.03
CA ILE A 8 -34.85 5.75 9.35
C ILE A 8 -33.35 6.11 9.34
N ILE A 9 -32.97 7.38 9.48
CA ILE A 9 -31.57 7.81 9.28
C ILE A 9 -30.82 8.16 10.57
N GLY A 10 -31.46 8.09 11.75
CA GLY A 10 -30.79 8.03 13.06
C GLY A 10 -29.73 9.10 13.39
N LEU A 11 -29.68 10.22 12.66
CA LEU A 11 -28.73 11.31 12.87
C LEU A 11 -29.51 12.54 13.29
N THR A 12 -29.82 12.64 14.58
CA THR A 12 -29.98 13.93 15.24
C THR A 12 -29.09 13.91 16.46
N CYS A 13 -27.84 14.35 16.26
CA CYS A 13 -27.04 14.98 17.30
C CYS A 13 -27.85 16.17 17.81
N ASP A 14 -28.28 16.13 19.05
CA ASP A 14 -28.28 17.31 19.91
C ASP A 14 -28.16 16.84 21.36
N ASN A 15 -27.26 17.51 22.08
CA ASN A 15 -27.00 17.43 23.52
C ASN A 15 -25.97 16.39 23.98
N TYR A 16 -24.70 16.69 23.70
CA TYR A 16 -23.60 16.33 24.58
C TYR A 16 -23.58 17.29 25.77
N GLU A 17 -24.17 16.88 26.88
CA GLU A 17 -23.85 17.43 28.20
C GLU A 17 -23.66 16.25 29.16
N LEU A 18 -22.42 16.07 29.62
CA LEU A 18 -21.97 14.90 30.35
C LEU A 18 -22.67 14.74 31.70
N ALA A 19 -23.17 13.54 31.99
CA ALA A 19 -23.27 13.04 33.35
C ALA A 19 -22.92 11.54 33.38
N ALA A 20 -21.88 11.23 34.15
CA ALA A 20 -21.32 9.90 34.31
C ALA A 20 -22.34 8.89 34.87
N THR A 21 -22.66 7.84 34.11
CA THR A 21 -23.09 6.55 34.69
C THR A 21 -22.53 5.40 33.85
N ASN A 22 -21.88 4.47 34.53
CA ASN A 22 -21.21 3.29 34.00
C ASN A 22 -22.26 2.22 33.63
N THR A 23 -22.97 2.42 32.52
CA THR A 23 -24.01 1.49 32.04
C THR A 23 -23.45 0.51 31.01
N VAL A 24 -23.80 -0.77 31.20
CA VAL A 24 -23.49 -1.90 30.30
C VAL A 24 -23.87 -1.58 28.84
N GLU A 25 -24.89 -0.75 28.62
CA GLU A 25 -25.29 -0.19 27.31
C GLU A 25 -24.16 0.56 26.59
N SER A 26 -23.41 1.42 27.28
CA SER A 26 -22.31 2.21 26.68
C SER A 26 -21.10 1.32 26.36
N ILE A 27 -20.79 0.35 27.23
CA ILE A 27 -19.74 -0.65 26.98
C ILE A 27 -20.14 -1.57 25.81
N ARG A 28 -21.40 -1.99 25.77
CA ARG A 28 -21.96 -2.80 24.68
C ARG A 28 -21.92 -2.04 23.36
N CYS A 29 -22.31 -0.77 23.34
CA CYS A 29 -22.27 0.07 22.14
C CYS A 29 -20.83 0.30 21.65
N LEU A 30 -19.88 0.58 22.57
CA LEU A 30 -18.45 0.65 22.23
C LEU A 30 -17.89 -0.68 21.70
N SER A 31 -18.35 -1.81 22.24
CA SER A 31 -17.93 -3.14 21.77
C SER A 31 -18.48 -3.47 20.38
N VAL A 32 -19.75 -3.12 20.11
CA VAL A 32 -20.40 -3.33 18.82
C VAL A 32 -19.82 -2.40 17.76
N ALA A 33 -19.57 -1.13 18.09
CA ALA A 33 -18.92 -0.17 17.20
C ALA A 33 -17.46 -0.55 16.88
N LYS A 34 -16.73 -1.14 17.83
CA LYS A 34 -15.39 -1.70 17.56
C LYS A 34 -15.46 -2.94 16.67
N ALA A 35 -16.47 -3.79 16.87
CA ALA A 35 -16.67 -4.98 16.04
C ALA A 35 -17.04 -4.61 14.59
N SER A 36 -17.86 -3.57 14.38
CA SER A 36 -18.20 -3.09 13.04
C SER A 36 -16.99 -2.48 12.32
N LEU A 37 -16.19 -1.65 13.02
CA LEU A 37 -14.97 -1.06 12.45
C LEU A 37 -13.96 -2.13 12.02
N HIS A 38 -13.80 -3.18 12.83
CA HIS A 38 -12.93 -4.31 12.49
C HIS A 38 -13.43 -5.06 11.24
N GLN A 39 -14.72 -5.34 11.15
CA GLN A 39 -15.30 -6.02 9.99
C GLN A 39 -15.17 -5.20 8.71
N GLU A 40 -15.42 -3.90 8.77
CA GLU A 40 -15.23 -2.98 7.64
C GLU A 40 -13.78 -2.96 7.16
N PHE A 41 -12.83 -2.87 8.10
CA PHE A 41 -11.41 -2.91 7.77
C PHE A 41 -11.00 -4.23 7.10
N VAL A 42 -11.43 -5.36 7.66
CA VAL A 42 -11.10 -6.69 7.08
C VAL A 42 -11.65 -6.80 5.66
N GLN A 43 -12.88 -6.34 5.40
CA GLN A 43 -13.44 -6.35 4.06
C GLN A 43 -12.69 -5.42 3.09
N LEU A 44 -12.29 -4.24 3.57
CA LEU A 44 -11.49 -3.29 2.80
C LEU A 44 -10.14 -3.91 2.39
N ILE A 45 -9.42 -4.51 3.34
CA ILE A 45 -8.15 -5.17 3.05
C ILE A 45 -8.35 -6.38 2.12
N ALA A 46 -9.36 -7.21 2.35
CA ALA A 46 -9.65 -8.36 1.49
C ALA A 46 -9.90 -7.94 0.03
N ARG A 47 -10.58 -6.80 -0.19
CA ARG A 47 -10.82 -6.24 -1.53
C ARG A 47 -9.54 -5.76 -2.21
N HIS A 48 -8.56 -5.29 -1.44
CA HIS A 48 -7.34 -4.65 -1.95
C HIS A 48 -6.05 -5.47 -1.73
N GLN A 49 -6.16 -6.71 -1.24
CA GLN A 49 -5.03 -7.57 -0.90
C GLN A 49 -4.04 -7.78 -2.06
N LYS A 50 -4.53 -7.84 -3.30
CA LYS A 50 -3.69 -8.02 -4.50
C LYS A 50 -2.70 -6.88 -4.67
N LEU A 51 -3.09 -5.64 -4.33
CA LEU A 51 -2.22 -4.46 -4.41
C LEU A 51 -1.09 -4.56 -3.38
N ILE A 52 -1.41 -4.99 -2.16
CA ILE A 52 -0.43 -5.17 -1.08
C ILE A 52 0.55 -6.29 -1.44
N HIS A 53 0.06 -7.42 -1.98
CA HIS A 53 0.93 -8.51 -2.44
C HIS A 53 1.82 -8.08 -3.61
N SER A 54 1.30 -7.32 -4.57
CA SER A 54 2.08 -6.77 -5.68
C SER A 54 3.24 -5.90 -5.18
N LEU A 55 2.97 -5.02 -4.21
CA LEU A 55 4.02 -4.25 -3.53
C LEU A 55 5.02 -5.15 -2.83
N CYS A 56 4.58 -6.16 -2.07
CA CYS A 56 5.50 -7.05 -1.37
C CYS A 56 6.44 -7.77 -2.34
N SER A 57 5.92 -8.30 -3.45
CA SER A 57 6.70 -8.97 -4.49
C SER A 57 7.64 -8.03 -5.24
N LEU A 58 7.30 -6.75 -5.37
CA LEU A 58 8.17 -5.77 -6.03
C LEU A 58 9.46 -5.50 -5.24
N TYR A 59 9.41 -5.55 -3.91
CA TYR A 59 10.55 -5.21 -3.05
C TYR A 59 11.26 -6.43 -2.47
N TYR A 60 10.56 -7.53 -2.21
CA TYR A 60 11.12 -8.72 -1.56
C TYR A 60 10.88 -9.99 -2.40
N PRO A 61 11.95 -10.69 -2.82
CA PRO A 61 11.84 -11.87 -3.67
C PRO A 61 11.54 -13.16 -2.90
N LEU A 62 11.85 -13.21 -1.60
CA LEU A 62 11.63 -14.38 -0.76
C LEU A 62 10.18 -14.40 -0.21
N PRO A 63 9.47 -15.54 -0.26
CA PRO A 63 8.10 -15.64 0.24
C PRO A 63 7.95 -15.24 1.72
N GLU A 64 8.92 -15.58 2.56
CA GLU A 64 8.86 -15.26 3.99
C GLU A 64 9.00 -13.75 4.23
N ASP A 65 9.93 -13.08 3.55
CA ASP A 65 10.06 -11.62 3.62
C ASP A 65 8.79 -10.91 3.10
N ARG A 66 8.14 -11.47 2.08
CA ARG A 66 6.86 -10.96 1.58
C ARG A 66 5.75 -11.05 2.63
N LYS A 67 5.65 -12.19 3.33
CA LYS A 67 4.65 -12.38 4.40
C LYS A 67 4.88 -11.39 5.54
N ASP A 68 6.12 -11.21 5.95
CA ASP A 68 6.50 -10.27 7.00
C ASP A 68 6.15 -8.82 6.62
N LEU A 69 6.52 -8.40 5.40
CA LEU A 69 6.19 -7.08 4.90
C LEU A 69 4.66 -6.88 4.78
N PHE A 70 3.93 -7.90 4.31
CA PHE A 70 2.48 -7.85 4.22
C PHE A 70 1.85 -7.59 5.58
N GLN A 71 2.26 -8.33 6.62
CA GLN A 71 1.77 -8.14 7.98
C GLN A 71 2.11 -6.75 8.51
N GLU A 72 3.33 -6.26 8.24
CA GLU A 72 3.75 -4.92 8.64
C GLU A 72 2.89 -3.83 7.99
N ILE A 73 2.60 -3.95 6.68
CA ILE A 73 1.72 -3.02 5.96
C ILE A 73 0.29 -3.07 6.53
N VAL A 74 -0.29 -4.25 6.72
CA VAL A 74 -1.65 -4.40 7.28
C VAL A 74 -1.73 -3.80 8.67
N LEU A 75 -0.70 -3.96 9.50
CA LEU A 75 -0.63 -3.35 10.82
C LEU A 75 -0.63 -1.81 10.75
N GLN A 76 0.12 -1.22 9.83
CA GLN A 76 0.14 0.25 9.65
C GLN A 76 -1.17 0.77 9.07
N LEU A 77 -1.82 0.01 8.18
CA LEU A 77 -3.15 0.32 7.67
C LEU A 77 -4.17 0.32 8.81
N TRP A 78 -4.15 -0.71 9.68
CA TRP A 78 -5.05 -0.77 10.84
C TRP A 78 -4.86 0.42 11.78
N LYS A 79 -3.61 0.80 12.08
CA LYS A 79 -3.31 1.96 12.94
C LYS A 79 -3.78 3.28 12.35
N SER A 80 -3.77 3.41 11.03
CA SER A 80 -4.15 4.65 10.33
C SER A 80 -5.61 4.70 9.89
N TYR A 81 -6.31 3.57 9.89
CA TYR A 81 -7.71 3.47 9.45
C TYR A 81 -8.69 4.33 10.26
N PRO A 82 -8.61 4.44 11.60
CA PRO A 82 -9.52 5.31 12.37
C PRO A 82 -9.43 6.80 12.00
N ALA A 83 -8.27 7.24 11.49
CA ALA A 83 -8.05 8.61 11.04
C ALA A 83 -8.38 8.81 9.55
N PHE A 84 -8.72 7.74 8.83
CA PHE A 84 -9.06 7.83 7.41
C PHE A 84 -10.49 8.33 7.24
N ASN A 85 -10.62 9.55 6.74
CA ASN A 85 -11.88 10.28 6.61
C ASN A 85 -12.47 10.25 5.18
N TYR A 86 -12.04 9.32 4.32
CA TYR A 86 -12.53 9.15 2.95
C TYR A 86 -12.41 10.38 2.03
N GLN A 87 -11.56 11.36 2.37
CA GLN A 87 -11.29 12.52 1.50
C GLN A 87 -10.46 12.20 0.25
N SER A 88 -9.98 10.95 0.13
CA SER A 88 -9.27 10.44 -1.04
C SER A 88 -9.76 9.02 -1.34
N LYS A 89 -9.47 8.52 -2.55
CA LYS A 89 -9.74 7.12 -2.89
C LYS A 89 -9.04 6.21 -1.86
N VAL A 90 -9.70 5.11 -1.49
CA VAL A 90 -9.14 4.11 -0.58
C VAL A 90 -7.79 3.60 -1.08
N THR A 91 -7.65 3.39 -2.39
CA THR A 91 -6.39 2.95 -3.02
C THR A 91 -5.26 3.96 -2.83
N THR A 92 -5.54 5.26 -2.99
CA THR A 92 -4.57 6.35 -2.75
C THR A 92 -4.06 6.35 -1.31
N TRP A 93 -4.97 6.24 -0.34
CA TRP A 93 -4.59 6.16 1.07
C TRP A 93 -3.77 4.89 1.35
N LEU A 94 -4.21 3.75 0.83
CA LEU A 94 -3.54 2.46 1.00
C LEU A 94 -2.12 2.50 0.45
N TYR A 95 -1.92 2.98 -0.78
CA TYR A 95 -0.60 3.11 -1.38
C TYR A 95 0.31 4.01 -0.58
N ARG A 96 -0.19 5.16 -0.11
CA ARG A 96 0.59 6.07 0.74
C ARG A 96 1.08 5.38 2.01
N VAL A 97 0.22 4.66 2.71
CA VAL A 97 0.60 3.96 3.95
C VAL A 97 1.57 2.80 3.65
N ALA A 98 1.28 2.00 2.61
CA ALA A 98 2.08 0.85 2.23
C ALA A 98 3.50 1.26 1.78
N LEU A 99 3.62 2.25 0.89
CA LEU A 99 4.91 2.73 0.38
C LEU A 99 5.76 3.36 1.49
N ASN A 100 5.15 4.15 2.37
CA ASN A 100 5.85 4.69 3.53
C ASN A 100 6.39 3.58 4.45
N THR A 101 5.62 2.50 4.63
CA THR A 101 6.03 1.32 5.41
C THR A 101 7.21 0.62 4.75
N VAL A 102 7.12 0.34 3.45
CA VAL A 102 8.22 -0.25 2.67
C VAL A 102 9.49 0.58 2.77
N PHE A 103 9.43 1.89 2.51
CA PHE A 103 10.61 2.74 2.56
C PHE A 103 11.17 2.91 3.97
N ALA A 104 10.33 2.87 5.01
CA ALA A 104 10.79 2.82 6.39
C ALA A 104 11.58 1.54 6.67
N ARG A 105 11.06 0.38 6.24
CA ARG A 105 11.72 -0.92 6.38
C ARG A 105 13.06 -0.95 5.65
N ILE A 106 13.10 -0.55 4.39
CA ILE A 106 14.32 -0.49 3.57
C ILE A 106 15.37 0.42 4.21
N ARG A 107 14.98 1.61 4.72
CA ARG A 107 15.90 2.51 5.42
C ARG A 107 16.46 1.88 6.70
N LYS A 108 15.63 1.18 7.47
CA LYS A 108 16.04 0.48 8.69
C LYS A 108 17.01 -0.67 8.39
N GLU A 109 16.77 -1.44 7.33
CA GLU A 109 17.66 -2.51 6.88
C GLU A 109 19.02 -1.96 6.42
N LYS A 110 19.03 -0.86 5.65
CA LYS A 110 20.27 -0.18 5.22
C LYS A 110 21.07 0.42 6.40
N ALA A 111 20.41 0.80 7.48
CA ALA A 111 21.04 1.40 8.67
C ALA A 111 21.59 0.36 9.67
N ARG A 112 21.22 -0.92 9.56
CA ARG A 112 21.74 -1.97 10.45
C ARG A 112 23.21 -2.27 10.12
N PRO A 113 24.12 -2.29 11.11
CA PRO A 113 25.48 -2.76 10.91
C PRO A 113 25.46 -4.17 10.33
N LYS A 114 26.28 -4.45 9.31
CA LYS A 114 26.44 -5.80 8.76
C LYS A 114 27.23 -6.68 9.73
N THR A 115 26.62 -7.06 10.85
CA THR A 115 27.16 -8.00 11.82
C THR A 115 26.47 -9.34 11.63
N GLY A 116 26.91 -10.08 10.62
CA GLY A 116 26.41 -11.42 10.29
C GLY A 116 27.20 -11.97 9.10
N PRO A 117 27.31 -13.31 8.97
CA PRO A 117 27.96 -13.91 7.81
C PRO A 117 27.30 -13.34 6.56
N LEU A 118 28.12 -13.07 5.54
CA LEU A 118 27.74 -12.44 4.28
C LEU A 118 26.48 -13.15 3.76
N SER A 119 25.29 -12.62 4.06
CA SER A 119 24.07 -13.09 3.45
C SER A 119 24.24 -12.72 2.00
N GLU A 120 24.57 -13.74 1.20
CA GLU A 120 24.65 -13.63 -0.24
C GLU A 120 23.39 -12.86 -0.64
N LYS A 121 23.58 -11.69 -1.26
CA LYS A 121 22.50 -11.08 -2.02
C LYS A 121 22.18 -12.10 -3.09
N THR A 122 21.28 -13.01 -2.78
CA THR A 122 20.81 -13.93 -3.78
C THR A 122 20.04 -13.02 -4.71
N ASP A 123 20.54 -12.85 -5.92
CA ASP A 123 19.80 -12.34 -7.07
C ASP A 123 18.64 -13.31 -7.40
N GLN A 124 17.88 -13.70 -6.38
CA GLN A 124 16.60 -14.36 -6.55
C GLN A 124 15.67 -13.27 -7.04
N LEU A 125 15.37 -13.36 -8.32
CA LEU A 125 14.28 -12.66 -8.96
C LEU A 125 13.02 -12.81 -8.11
N PRO A 126 12.12 -11.82 -8.07
CA PRO A 126 10.81 -12.03 -7.51
C PRO A 126 10.16 -13.20 -8.26
N ALA A 127 10.09 -14.36 -7.62
CA ALA A 127 9.27 -15.47 -8.08
C ALA A 127 7.83 -14.99 -7.96
N LEU A 128 7.28 -14.55 -9.08
CA LEU A 128 5.85 -14.34 -9.22
C LEU A 128 5.23 -15.73 -9.14
N ASP A 129 4.77 -16.09 -7.95
CA ASP A 129 3.98 -17.30 -7.73
C ASP A 129 2.64 -17.13 -8.48
N SER A 130 2.64 -17.48 -9.76
CA SER A 130 1.46 -17.94 -10.47
C SER A 130 1.92 -18.80 -11.63
N GLU A 131 1.40 -20.02 -11.67
CA GLU A 131 1.41 -20.97 -12.78
C GLU A 131 0.98 -20.28 -14.09
N ARG A 132 1.90 -19.61 -14.76
CA ARG A 132 1.71 -19.16 -16.14
C ARG A 132 3.05 -19.24 -16.83
N THR A 133 3.03 -19.92 -17.96
CA THR A 133 3.95 -19.79 -19.08
C THR A 133 3.96 -18.32 -19.52
N GLU A 134 4.53 -17.42 -18.72
CA GLU A 134 4.53 -15.98 -18.96
C GLU A 134 5.78 -15.62 -19.76
N ASN A 135 5.52 -15.09 -20.97
CA ASN A 135 6.45 -14.61 -22.00
C ASN A 135 7.77 -14.07 -21.44
N SER A 136 8.90 -14.42 -22.07
CA SER A 136 10.25 -13.92 -21.70
C SER A 136 10.28 -12.40 -21.50
N ALA A 137 9.51 -11.67 -22.33
CA ALA A 137 9.36 -10.22 -22.26
C ALA A 137 8.82 -9.70 -20.93
N THR A 138 7.90 -10.42 -20.27
CA THR A 138 7.36 -10.04 -18.95
C THR A 138 8.44 -10.19 -17.88
N GLN A 139 9.22 -11.28 -17.92
CA GLN A 139 10.32 -11.49 -16.98
C GLN A 139 11.45 -10.47 -17.17
N GLU A 140 11.78 -10.14 -18.42
CA GLU A 140 12.72 -9.07 -18.79
C GLU A 140 12.27 -7.71 -18.27
N LEU A 141 10.97 -7.39 -18.37
CA LEU A 141 10.41 -6.16 -17.81
C LEU A 141 10.61 -6.08 -16.29
N TYR A 142 10.28 -7.15 -15.56
CA TYR A 142 10.47 -7.17 -14.11
C TYR A 142 11.95 -7.10 -13.70
N ARG A 143 12.86 -7.69 -14.49
CA ARG A 143 14.32 -7.53 -14.34
C ARG A 143 14.75 -6.08 -14.55
N ALA A 144 14.23 -5.41 -15.57
CA ALA A 144 14.56 -4.02 -15.83
C ALA A 144 14.05 -3.10 -14.70
N ILE A 145 12.86 -3.39 -14.17
CA ILE A 145 12.26 -2.67 -13.04
C ILE A 145 13.06 -2.91 -11.75
N SER A 146 13.56 -4.13 -11.50
CA SER A 146 14.31 -4.44 -10.27
C SER A 146 15.59 -3.61 -10.13
N GLN A 147 16.17 -3.15 -11.25
CA GLN A 147 17.35 -2.30 -11.30
C GLN A 147 17.07 -0.81 -11.00
N LEU A 148 15.80 -0.40 -10.96
CA LEU A 148 15.42 0.98 -10.63
C LEU A 148 15.66 1.28 -9.15
N SER A 149 15.72 2.57 -8.80
CA SER A 149 15.71 2.97 -7.38
C SER A 149 14.38 2.58 -6.72
N ASP A 150 14.39 2.41 -5.40
CA ASP A 150 13.19 2.01 -4.64
C ASP A 150 12.02 2.98 -4.91
N GLU A 151 12.29 4.28 -5.00
CA GLU A 151 11.28 5.28 -5.33
C GLU A 151 10.82 5.22 -6.79
N ASP A 152 11.72 4.95 -7.73
CA ASP A 152 11.37 4.83 -9.15
C ASP A 152 10.52 3.59 -9.42
N LYS A 153 10.73 2.49 -8.68
CA LYS A 153 9.87 1.30 -8.70
C LYS A 153 8.43 1.64 -8.28
N ALA A 154 8.27 2.40 -7.20
CA ALA A 154 6.95 2.86 -6.76
C ALA A 154 6.28 3.74 -7.81
N ILE A 155 7.02 4.68 -8.41
CA ILE A 155 6.48 5.60 -9.42
C ILE A 155 5.96 4.85 -10.64
N ILE A 156 6.71 3.88 -11.16
CA ILE A 156 6.26 3.10 -12.32
C ILE A 156 5.08 2.20 -11.97
N LEU A 157 5.09 1.56 -10.80
CA LEU A 157 3.98 0.72 -10.35
C LEU A 157 2.67 1.52 -10.27
N LEU A 158 2.69 2.66 -9.57
CA LEU A 158 1.50 3.50 -9.43
C LEU A 158 0.99 4.02 -10.78
N HIS A 159 1.88 4.30 -11.72
CA HIS A 159 1.50 4.71 -13.07
C HIS A 159 0.84 3.58 -13.86
N LEU A 160 1.30 2.34 -13.69
CA LEU A 160 0.68 1.16 -14.28
C LEU A 160 -0.70 0.87 -13.67
N ASP A 161 -0.90 1.21 -12.40
CA ASP A 161 -2.20 1.20 -11.73
C ASP A 161 -3.08 2.43 -12.07
N GLU A 162 -2.76 3.13 -13.17
CA GLU A 162 -3.50 4.26 -13.74
C GLU A 162 -3.61 5.51 -12.84
N HIS A 163 -2.74 5.64 -11.84
CA HIS A 163 -2.69 6.86 -11.04
C HIS A 163 -2.12 8.05 -11.83
N SER A 164 -2.74 9.21 -11.64
CA SER A 164 -2.25 10.45 -12.24
C SER A 164 -0.94 10.91 -11.58
N ASN A 165 -0.12 11.70 -12.30
CA ASN A 165 1.11 12.25 -11.72
C ASN A 165 0.86 13.08 -10.45
N ASP A 166 -0.32 13.69 -10.32
CA ASP A 166 -0.73 14.46 -9.15
C ASP A 166 -1.07 13.55 -7.96
N GLU A 167 -1.78 12.44 -8.21
CA GLU A 167 -2.04 11.42 -7.18
C GLU A 167 -0.72 10.77 -6.71
N ILE A 168 0.17 10.42 -7.63
CA ILE A 168 1.49 9.84 -7.31
C ILE A 168 2.33 10.80 -6.48
N ALA A 169 2.36 12.08 -6.86
CA ALA A 169 3.06 13.13 -6.13
C ALA A 169 2.56 13.24 -4.67
N ALA A 170 1.24 13.20 -4.47
CA ALA A 170 0.64 13.23 -3.14
C ALA A 170 0.95 11.98 -2.30
N MET A 171 0.96 10.79 -2.91
CA MET A 171 1.28 9.53 -2.21
C MET A 171 2.76 9.43 -1.82
N MET A 172 3.65 9.90 -2.70
CA MET A 172 5.11 9.81 -2.54
C MET A 172 5.71 11.01 -1.81
N ASN A 173 4.90 12.02 -1.45
CA ASN A 173 5.35 13.29 -0.88
C ASN A 173 6.44 13.98 -1.73
N MET A 174 6.21 14.04 -3.04
CA MET A 174 7.11 14.66 -4.03
C MET A 174 6.35 15.71 -4.85
N SER A 175 7.05 16.62 -5.52
CA SER A 175 6.39 17.56 -6.43
C SER A 175 5.98 16.88 -7.74
N ARG A 176 4.87 17.34 -8.35
CA ARG A 176 4.41 16.89 -9.69
C ARG A 176 5.52 16.96 -10.75
N THR A 177 6.33 18.02 -10.71
CA THR A 177 7.47 18.21 -11.62
C THR A 177 8.56 17.15 -11.40
N ASN A 178 8.83 16.77 -10.15
CA ASN A 178 9.75 15.70 -9.81
C ASN A 178 9.25 14.36 -10.37
N ILE A 179 7.97 14.01 -10.13
CA ILE A 179 7.35 12.80 -10.67
C ILE A 179 7.43 12.77 -12.19
N SER A 180 7.08 13.86 -12.88
CA SER A 180 7.10 13.94 -14.34
C SER A 180 8.52 13.74 -14.90
N THR A 181 9.52 14.35 -14.27
CA THR A 181 10.93 14.21 -14.68
C THR A 181 11.45 12.81 -14.42
N ARG A 182 11.13 12.22 -13.26
CA ARG A 182 11.48 10.83 -12.94
C ARG A 182 10.81 9.86 -13.90
N MET A 183 9.53 10.04 -14.22
CA MET A 183 8.80 9.20 -15.18
C MET A 183 9.48 9.16 -16.54
N SER A 184 9.86 10.32 -17.08
CA SER A 184 10.61 10.38 -18.35
C SER A 184 11.95 9.65 -18.27
N ARG A 185 12.67 9.78 -17.16
CA ARG A 185 13.94 9.04 -16.92
C ARG A 185 13.72 7.54 -16.80
N ILE A 186 12.68 7.10 -16.11
CA ILE A 186 12.29 5.70 -15.96
C ILE A 186 11.99 5.10 -17.33
N LYS A 187 11.13 5.74 -18.12
CA LYS A 187 10.79 5.29 -19.49
C LYS A 187 12.03 5.18 -20.38
N ASN A 188 12.91 6.17 -20.33
CA ASN A 188 14.18 6.14 -21.07
C ASN A 188 15.12 5.01 -20.60
N ARG A 189 15.19 4.76 -19.29
CA ARG A 189 16.02 3.69 -18.72
C ARG A 189 15.49 2.31 -19.10
N LEU A 190 14.18 2.09 -18.96
CA LEU A 190 13.53 0.86 -19.38
C LEU A 190 13.73 0.62 -20.88
N SER A 191 13.49 1.62 -21.74
CA SER A 191 13.72 1.51 -23.18
C SER A 191 15.17 1.15 -23.54
N LYS A 192 16.16 1.71 -22.84
CA LYS A 192 17.58 1.34 -23.04
C LYS A 192 17.88 -0.10 -22.63
N LEU A 193 17.29 -0.57 -21.54
CA LEU A 193 17.46 -1.96 -21.07
C LEU A 193 16.87 -2.95 -22.08
N PHE A 194 15.66 -2.69 -22.59
CA PHE A 194 15.05 -3.50 -23.64
C PHE A 194 15.84 -3.48 -24.96
N LYS A 195 16.36 -2.31 -25.38
CA LYS A 195 17.20 -2.23 -26.59
C LYS A 195 18.53 -2.96 -26.45
N LYS A 196 19.04 -3.10 -25.23
CA LYS A 196 20.30 -3.81 -24.95
C LYS A 196 20.12 -5.33 -24.96
N GLU A 197 18.93 -5.84 -24.61
CA GLU A 197 18.65 -7.29 -24.60
C GLU A 197 18.24 -7.83 -25.99
N MET A 198 17.90 -6.97 -26.95
CA MET A 198 17.66 -7.36 -28.36
C MET A 198 18.89 -7.25 -29.30
N LEU A 199 20.07 -6.90 -28.77
CA LEU A 199 21.34 -6.83 -29.52
C LEU A 199 22.35 -7.83 -28.96
#